data_AF-A0A7C2Z4T8-F1
#
_entry.id   AF-A0A7C2Z4T8-F1
#
_cell.length_a   1.000
_cell.length_b   1.000
_cell.length_c   1.000
_cell.angle_alpha   90.00
_cell.angle_beta   90.00
_cell.angle_gamma   90.00
#
_symmetry.space_group_name_H-M   'P 1'
#
loop_
_entity.id
_entity.type
_entity.pdbx_description
1 polymer ?
#
loop_
_entity_poly.entity_id
_entity_poly.type
_entity_poly.pdbx_seq_one_letter_code
_entity_poly.pdbx_strand_id
1 'polypeptide(L)' 'MFKCSLCGSEVPFSEVAYIRGNVVICKKCFPTYYVKNCTFLRRRLVGENPPACSFCQYRKACDSYIESLKESAG' A
#
# COMPACT_ATOMS: atom_id res chain seq x y z
N MET A 1 -20.45 -6.90 8.61
CA MET A 1 -19.09 -7.23 8.12
C MET A 1 -18.70 -6.24 7.04
N PHE A 2 -17.41 -6.05 6.79
CA PHE A 2 -16.89 -5.13 5.78
C PHE A 2 -16.22 -5.90 4.65
N LYS A 3 -16.53 -5.57 3.39
CA LYS A 3 -15.93 -6.22 2.23
C LYS A 3 -14.67 -5.49 1.79
N CYS A 4 -13.53 -6.18 1.79
CA CYS A 4 -12.27 -5.62 1.30
C CYS A 4 -12.36 -5.37 -0.21
N SER A 5 -12.11 -4.14 -0.65
CA SER A 5 -12.11 -3.71 -2.06
C SER A 5 -10.96 -4.31 -2.88
N LEU A 6 -9.94 -4.89 -2.24
CA LEU A 6 -8.82 -5.54 -2.94
C LEU A 6 -9.00 -7.06 -3.08
N CYS A 7 -9.26 -7.78 -2.00
CA CYS A 7 -9.37 -9.24 -2.05
C CYS A 7 -10.80 -9.78 -2.04
N GLY A 8 -11.80 -8.91 -1.89
CA GLY A 8 -13.22 -9.30 -1.86
C GLY A 8 -13.68 -10.00 -0.57
N SER A 9 -12.77 -10.32 0.35
CA SER A 9 -13.10 -11.01 1.61
C SER A 9 -13.93 -10.13 2.54
N GLU A 10 -14.89 -10.74 3.22
CA GLU A 10 -15.62 -10.11 4.32
C GLU A 10 -14.84 -10.23 5.62
N VAL A 11 -14.60 -9.09 6.28
CA VAL A 11 -13.82 -9.02 7.51
C VAL A 11 -14.59 -8.27 8.59
N PRO A 12 -14.36 -8.56 9.89
CA PRO A 12 -14.87 -7.73 10.97
C PRO A 12 -14.19 -6.35 10.95
N PHE A 13 -14.80 -5.36 11.61
CA PHE A 13 -14.24 -4.01 11.71
C PHE A 13 -12.82 -3.99 12.27
N SER A 14 -12.52 -4.88 13.22
CA SER A 14 -11.18 -5.03 13.83
C SER A 14 -10.09 -5.37 12.82
N GLU A 15 -10.44 -5.97 11.68
CA GLU A 15 -9.53 -6.36 10.61
C GLU A 15 -9.51 -5.37 9.44
N VAL A 16 -10.25 -4.26 9.56
CA VAL A 16 -10.18 -3.14 8.63
C VAL A 16 -8.99 -2.25 8.98
N ALA A 17 -8.14 -1.96 8.00
CA ALA A 17 -6.98 -1.07 8.16
C ALA A 17 -7.18 0.30 7.53
N TYR A 18 -8.10 0.43 6.57
CA TYR A 18 -8.39 1.69 5.91
C TYR A 18 -9.82 1.74 5.39
N ILE A 19 -10.47 2.88 5.57
CA ILE A 19 -11.79 3.21 5.04
C ILE A 19 -11.75 4.62 4.49
N ARG A 20 -12.14 4.81 3.22
CA ARG A 20 -12.37 6.13 2.63
C ARG A 20 -13.47 6.05 1.59
N GLY A 21 -14.63 6.63 1.90
CA GLY A 21 -15.83 6.50 1.07
C GLY A 21 -16.21 5.03 0.92
N ASN A 22 -16.35 4.56 -0.32
CA ASN A 22 -16.70 3.17 -0.64
C ASN A 22 -15.49 2.21 -0.66
N VAL A 23 -14.28 2.71 -0.40
CA VAL A 23 -13.07 1.89 -0.39
C VAL A 23 -12.81 1.39 1.03
N VAL A 24 -12.81 0.07 1.21
CA VAL A 24 -12.48 -0.60 2.47
C VAL A 24 -11.35 -1.57 2.24
N ILE A 25 -10.28 -1.50 3.03
CA ILE A 25 -9.10 -2.35 2.87
C ILE A 25 -8.82 -3.07 4.19
N CYS A 26 -8.74 -4.40 4.14
CA CYS A 26 -8.36 -5.21 5.30
C CYS A 26 -6.86 -5.08 5.61
N LYS A 27 -6.45 -5.38 6.84
CA LYS A 27 -5.05 -5.34 7.28
C LYS A 27 -4.10 -6.13 6.38
N LYS A 28 -4.52 -7.31 5.91
CA LYS A 28 -3.73 -8.14 5.00
C LYS A 28 -3.43 -7.45 3.67
N CYS A 29 -4.40 -6.70 3.13
CA CYS A 29 -4.26 -6.04 1.83
C CYS A 29 -3.74 -4.59 1.94
N PHE A 30 -3.72 -4.03 3.14
CA PHE A 30 -3.30 -2.65 3.35
C PHE A 30 -1.87 -2.35 2.91
N PRO A 31 -0.84 -3.19 3.14
CA PRO A 31 0.50 -2.94 2.64
C PRO A 31 0.52 -2.76 1.12
N THR A 32 -0.17 -3.64 0.39
CA THR A 32 -0.26 -3.58 -1.08
C THR A 32 -1.04 -2.35 -1.55
N TYR A 33 -2.19 -2.06 -0.94
CA TYR A 33 -2.96 -0.85 -1.24
C TYR A 33 -2.13 0.41 -1.04
N TYR A 34 -1.46 0.46 0.12
CA TYR A 34 -0.65 1.57 0.56
C TYR A 34 0.48 1.83 -0.44
N VAL A 35 1.25 0.80 -0.80
CA VAL A 35 2.38 0.93 -1.72
C VAL A 35 1.93 1.45 -3.09
N LYS A 36 0.83 0.91 -3.65
CA LYS A 36 0.28 1.34 -4.94
C LYS A 36 -0.24 2.78 -4.95
N ASN A 37 -0.72 3.27 -3.81
CA ASN A 37 -1.29 4.61 -3.66
C ASN A 37 -0.36 5.56 -2.87
N CYS A 38 0.90 5.18 -2.67
CA CYS A 38 1.84 5.94 -1.88
C CYS A 38 2.20 7.24 -2.60
N THR A 39 1.84 8.38 -2.02
CA THR A 39 2.15 9.72 -2.56
C THR A 39 3.66 9.96 -2.68
N PHE A 40 4.47 9.28 -1.86
CA PHE A 40 5.92 9.38 -1.89
C PHE A 40 6.59 8.37 -2.83
N LEU A 41 5.84 7.45 -3.45
CA LEU A 41 6.38 6.45 -4.38
C LEU A 41 7.16 7.12 -5.51
N ARG A 42 6.62 8.22 -6.08
CA ARG A 42 7.28 8.97 -7.17
C ARG A 42 8.64 9.54 -6.76
N ARG A 43 8.76 10.05 -5.52
CA ARG A 43 10.02 10.57 -4.98
C ARG A 43 11.04 9.43 -4.80
N ARG A 44 10.60 8.30 -4.26
CA ARG A 44 11.44 7.09 -4.11
C ARG A 44 11.88 6.50 -5.45
N LEU A 45 11.03 6.53 -6.48
CA LEU A 45 11.35 6.06 -7.83
C LEU A 45 12.54 6.81 -8.45
N VAL A 46 12.68 8.11 -8.15
CA VAL A 46 13.81 8.95 -8.60
C VAL A 46 14.99 8.93 -7.61
N GLY A 47 14.95 8.07 -6.59
CA GLY A 47 16.04 7.90 -5.61
C GLY A 47 16.00 8.83 -4.41
N GLU A 48 14.96 9.66 -4.24
CA GLU A 48 14.81 10.48 -3.04
C GLU A 48 14.35 9.66 -1.84
N ASN A 49 14.90 9.97 -0.65
CA ASN A 49 14.49 9.37 0.61
C ASN A 49 13.62 10.37 1.41
N PRO A 50 12.28 10.28 1.34
CA PRO A 50 11.40 11.19 2.07
C PRO A 50 11.59 11.04 3.59
N PRO A 51 11.23 12.06 4.38
CA PRO A 51 11.39 12.04 5.84
C PRO A 51 10.77 10.79 6.47
N ALA A 52 11.33 10.37 7.61
CA ALA A 52 10.91 9.19 8.38
C ALA A 52 9.44 9.31 8.78
N CYS A 53 8.58 8.82 7.90
CA CYS A 53 7.14 8.83 8.07
C CYS A 53 6.70 7.44 8.56
N SER A 54 5.43 7.32 8.93
CA SER A 54 4.67 6.10 9.32
C SER A 54 4.84 4.89 8.38
N PHE A 55 5.63 5.03 7.32
CA PHE A 55 5.88 4.09 6.24
C PHE A 55 7.15 3.27 6.44
N CYS A 56 7.95 3.55 7.47
CA CYS A 56 9.08 2.69 7.83
C CYS A 56 8.65 1.21 7.96
N GLN A 57 7.43 0.96 8.46
CA GLN A 57 6.86 -0.38 8.56
C GLN A 57 6.56 -1.04 7.20
N TYR A 58 6.35 -0.26 6.13
CA TYR A 58 6.07 -0.74 4.78
C TYR A 58 7.18 -0.44 3.77
N ARG A 59 8.35 -0.02 4.23
CA ARG A 59 9.48 0.35 3.37
C ARG A 59 9.90 -0.79 2.45
N LYS A 60 10.12 -1.99 3.00
CA LYS A 60 10.50 -3.18 2.23
C LYS A 60 9.49 -3.49 1.11
N ALA A 61 8.19 -3.40 1.40
CA ALA A 61 7.14 -3.62 0.41
C ALA A 61 7.11 -2.53 -0.67
N CYS A 62 7.42 -1.27 -0.33
CA CYS A 62 7.60 -0.20 -1.31
C CYS A 62 8.79 -0.48 -2.22
N ASP A 63 9.93 -0.87 -1.65
CA ASP A 63 11.18 -1.10 -2.39
C ASP A 63 10.99 -2.26 -3.40
N SER A 64 10.41 -3.39 -2.98
CA SER A 64 10.10 -4.51 -3.89
C SER A 64 9.11 -4.14 -5.00
N TYR A 65 8.12 -3.28 -4.72
CA TYR A 65 7.21 -2.83 -5.75
C TYR A 65 7.91 -1.91 -6.77
N ILE A 66 8.79 -1.02 -6.30
CA ILE A 66 9.60 -0.17 -7.17
C ILE A 66 10.48 -1.02 -8.10
N GLU A 67 11.10 -2.08 -7.59
CA GLU A 67 11.87 -3.03 -8.41
C GLU A 67 11.01 -3.65 -9.51
N SER A 68 9.81 -4.15 -9.17
CA SER A 68 8.90 -4.74 -10.17
C SER A 68 8.45 -3.75 -11.26
N LEU A 69 8.34 -2.46 -10.93
CA LEU A 69 7.98 -1.41 -11.90
C LEU A 69 9.13 -1.14 -12.89
N LYS A 70 10.38 -1.28 -12.44
CA LYS A 70 11.57 -1.12 -13.31
C LYS A 70 11.70 -2.29 -14.28
N GLU A 71 11.41 -3.51 -13.84
CA GLU A 71 11.42 -4.71 -14.68
C GLU A 71 10.33 -4.69 -15.77
N SER A 72 9.20 -4.02 -15.51
CA SER A 72 8.08 -3.91 -16.45
C SER A 72 8.25 -2.80 -17.52
N ALA A 73 9.32 -2.00 -17.42
CA ALA A 73 9.59 -0.86 -18.29
C ALA A 73 10.80 -1.10 -19.23
N GLY A 74 11.37 -2.30 -19.21
CA GLY A 74 12.48 -2.75 -20.06
C GLY A 74 12.04 -3.59 -21.23
#